data_AF-A0A9P6PAM3-F1
#
_entry.id   AF-A0A9P6PAM3-F1
#
_cell.length_a   1.000
_cell.length_b   1.000
_cell.length_c   1.000
_cell.angle_alpha   90.00
_cell.angle_beta   90.00
_cell.angle_gamma   90.00
#
_symmetry.space_group_name_H-M   'P 1'
#
loop_
_entity.id
_entity.type
_entity.pdbx_description
1 polymer ?
#
loop_
_entity_poly.entity_id
_entity_poly.type
_entity_poly.pdbx_seq_one_letter_code
_entity_poly.pdbx_strand_id
1 'polypeptide(L)'
;MDWPPNSSYLTVKAAFVVLVREADLFSLRETMRTIEDRFNKQRGYPWIILSDQPFSSHFQEWIQSVTLHPVYFGQAPAEEWHEPNWIDMKRAEAEAIKMYADEVYHDTMLPFSHTIHC
;
A
#
# COMPACT_ATOMS: atom_id res chain seq x y z
N MET A 1 22.28 -35.13 -3.80
CA MET A 1 21.34 -33.98 -3.93
C MET A 1 21.10 -33.51 -2.51
N ASP A 2 22.10 -32.82 -2.02
CA ASP A 2 22.34 -32.61 -0.59
C ASP A 2 21.73 -31.28 -0.21
N TRP A 3 20.50 -31.34 0.29
CA TRP A 3 19.81 -30.19 0.89
C TRP A 3 20.55 -29.77 2.17
N PRO A 4 20.91 -28.49 2.36
CA PRO A 4 21.76 -28.09 3.47
C PRO A 4 21.05 -28.34 4.81
N PRO A 5 21.71 -29.03 5.76
CA PRO A 5 21.06 -29.53 6.97
C PRO A 5 21.12 -28.48 8.08
N ASN A 6 20.36 -27.39 7.97
CA ASN A 6 20.02 -26.43 9.05
C ASN A 6 19.67 -25.04 8.49
N SER A 7 18.52 -24.90 7.82
CA SER A 7 17.96 -23.56 7.61
C SER A 7 17.36 -23.05 8.92
N SER A 8 18.21 -22.60 9.85
CA SER A 8 17.81 -21.67 10.91
C SER A 8 17.06 -20.52 10.22
N TYR A 9 15.74 -20.45 10.38
CA TYR A 9 14.83 -19.51 9.71
C TYR A 9 15.48 -18.14 9.46
N LEU A 10 16.11 -17.95 8.31
CA LEU A 10 16.86 -16.74 8.00
C LEU A 10 15.83 -15.62 7.84
N THR A 11 15.96 -14.57 8.65
CA THR A 11 15.20 -13.34 8.46
C THR A 11 15.61 -12.75 7.11
N VAL A 12 14.69 -12.77 6.16
CA VAL A 12 14.89 -12.17 4.84
C VAL A 12 14.72 -10.66 4.94
N LYS A 13 15.39 -9.88 4.10
CA LYS A 13 15.18 -8.42 4.08
C LYS A 13 13.79 -8.13 3.49
N ALA A 14 12.84 -7.75 4.33
CA ALA A 14 11.47 -7.43 3.95
C ALA A 14 10.93 -6.28 4.81
N ALA A 15 9.90 -5.60 4.31
CA ALA A 15 9.17 -4.54 5.01
C ALA A 15 7.70 -4.59 4.62
N PHE A 16 6.81 -4.19 5.52
CA PHE A 16 5.40 -4.00 5.20
C PHE A 16 5.19 -2.61 4.64
N VAL A 17 4.71 -2.52 3.40
CA VAL A 17 4.43 -1.24 2.74
C VAL A 17 2.92 -1.03 2.65
N VAL A 18 2.44 0.14 3.04
CA VAL A 18 1.02 0.50 2.95
C VAL A 18 0.88 1.90 2.38
N LEU A 19 0.05 2.05 1.35
CA LEU A 19 -0.41 3.34 0.84
C LEU A 19 -1.75 3.66 1.51
N VAL A 20 -1.83 4.77 2.24
CA VAL A 20 -3.02 5.12 3.03
C VAL A 20 -3.20 6.62 3.14
N ARG A 21 -4.44 7.07 3.27
CA ARG A 21 -4.79 8.46 3.55
C ARG A 21 -5.02 8.65 5.04
N GLU A 22 -4.82 9.85 5.54
CA GLU A 22 -5.01 10.16 6.96
C GLU A 22 -6.43 9.84 7.48
N ALA A 23 -7.45 9.96 6.61
CA ALA A 23 -8.84 9.62 6.94
C ALA A 23 -9.06 8.13 7.30
N ASP A 24 -8.19 7.23 6.80
CA ASP A 24 -8.34 5.79 6.93
C ASP A 24 -7.57 5.22 8.15
N LEU A 25 -7.18 6.09 9.11
CA LEU A 25 -6.39 5.73 10.31
C LEU A 25 -6.97 4.57 11.11
N PHE A 26 -8.29 4.56 11.35
CA PHE A 26 -8.94 3.54 12.18
C PHE A 26 -8.86 2.15 11.53
N SER A 27 -9.17 2.06 10.23
CA SER A 27 -9.10 0.80 9.48
C SER A 27 -7.67 0.28 9.37
N LEU A 28 -6.70 1.19 9.19
CA LEU A 28 -5.29 0.81 9.18
C LEU A 28 -4.86 0.22 10.52
N ARG A 29 -5.27 0.82 11.63
CA ARG A 29 -4.92 0.35 12.97
C ARG A 29 -5.40 -1.08 13.24
N GLU A 30 -6.64 -1.39 12.88
CA GLU A 30 -7.17 -2.76 13.05
C GLU A 30 -6.39 -3.78 12.23
N THR A 31 -6.02 -3.38 11.01
CA THR A 31 -5.23 -4.21 10.10
C THR A 31 -3.82 -4.44 10.64
N MET A 32 -3.12 -3.37 11.05
CA MET A 32 -1.78 -3.43 11.64
C MET A 32 -1.77 -4.30 12.90
N ARG A 33 -2.73 -4.12 13.80
CA ARG A 33 -2.84 -4.93 15.02
C ARG A 33 -3.01 -6.42 14.70
N THR A 34 -3.86 -6.74 13.74
CA THR A 34 -4.10 -8.13 13.33
C THR A 34 -2.84 -8.78 12.75
N ILE A 35 -2.07 -8.05 11.94
CA ILE A 35 -0.82 -8.53 11.35
C ILE A 35 0.28 -8.65 12.42
N GLU A 36 0.35 -7.70 13.34
CA GLU A 36 1.32 -7.69 14.43
C GLU A 36 1.11 -8.88 15.37
N ASP A 37 -0.14 -9.11 15.80
CA ASP A 37 -0.51 -10.19 16.71
C ASP A 37 -0.31 -11.58 16.08
N ARG A 38 -0.55 -11.72 14.77
CA ARG A 38 -0.48 -13.01 14.08
C ARG A 38 0.92 -13.37 13.58
N PHE A 39 1.73 -12.38 13.19
CA PHE A 39 2.98 -12.64 12.46
C PHE A 39 4.13 -11.75 12.92
N ASN A 40 3.92 -10.43 12.95
CA ASN A 40 5.06 -9.52 13.05
C ASN A 40 5.72 -9.53 14.43
N LYS A 41 5.00 -9.89 15.50
CA LYS A 41 5.59 -10.06 16.84
C LYS A 41 6.74 -11.09 16.90
N GLN A 42 6.76 -12.08 16.00
CA GLN A 42 7.80 -13.11 15.94
C GLN A 42 8.92 -12.80 14.94
N ARG A 43 8.69 -11.87 14.00
CA ARG A 43 9.61 -11.59 12.87
C ARG A 43 10.22 -10.19 12.89
N GLY A 44 9.49 -9.22 13.41
CA GLY A 44 9.95 -7.85 13.62
C GLY A 44 10.29 -7.07 12.36
N TYR A 45 9.47 -7.20 11.32
CA TYR A 45 9.63 -6.41 10.11
C TYR A 45 9.18 -4.96 10.32
N PRO A 46 9.90 -3.99 9.71
CA PRO A 46 9.53 -2.59 9.77
C PRO A 46 8.29 -2.31 8.90
N TRP A 47 7.58 -1.24 9.26
CA TRP A 47 6.46 -0.69 8.49
C TRP A 47 6.92 0.53 7.69
N ILE A 48 6.43 0.65 6.47
CA ILE A 48 6.64 1.79 5.58
C ILE A 48 5.25 2.27 5.18
N ILE A 49 4.87 3.46 5.62
CA ILE A 49 3.57 4.07 5.34
C ILE A 49 3.77 5.22 4.37
N LEU A 50 3.07 5.13 3.24
CA LEU A 50 3.12 6.08 2.15
C LEU A 50 1.80 6.82 2.03
N SER A 51 1.86 8.11 1.70
CA SER A 51 0.71 8.96 1.39
C SER A 51 1.11 9.97 0.32
N ASP A 52 0.13 10.44 -0.44
CA ASP A 52 0.26 11.57 -1.37
C ASP A 52 0.43 12.89 -0.60
N GLN A 53 -0.22 13.00 0.55
CA GLN A 53 -0.18 14.15 1.45
C GLN A 53 0.76 13.93 2.64
N PRO A 54 1.36 15.00 3.19
CA PRO A 54 2.16 14.91 4.41
C PRO A 54 1.29 14.49 5.61
N PHE A 55 1.78 13.53 6.39
CA PHE A 55 1.10 13.07 7.61
C PHE A 55 1.20 14.10 8.74
N SER A 56 0.10 14.28 9.49
CA SER A 56 0.14 15.03 10.75
C SER A 56 0.98 14.31 11.82
N SER A 57 1.52 15.07 12.78
CA SER A 57 2.26 14.48 13.92
C SER A 57 1.38 13.56 14.75
N HIS A 58 0.09 13.89 14.88
CA HIS A 58 -0.89 13.06 15.58
C HIS A 58 -1.01 11.68 14.92
N PHE A 59 -1.13 11.64 13.59
CA PHE A 59 -1.19 10.37 12.86
C PHE A 59 0.06 9.53 13.09
N GLN A 60 1.25 10.15 13.03
CA GLN A 60 2.51 9.44 13.24
C GLN A 60 2.63 8.85 14.65
N GLU A 61 2.29 9.63 15.68
CA GLU A 61 2.27 9.20 17.09
C GLU A 61 1.29 8.04 17.30
N TRP A 62 0.09 8.14 16.69
CA TRP A 62 -0.92 7.08 16.79
C TRP A 62 -0.44 5.77 16.19
N ILE A 63 0.14 5.80 14.99
CA ILE A 63 0.64 4.60 14.34
C ILE A 63 1.80 4.00 15.12
N GLN A 64 2.73 4.82 15.60
CA GLN A 64 3.85 4.36 16.42
C GLN A 64 3.36 3.69 17.72
N SER A 65 2.21 4.08 18.25
CA SER A 65 1.64 3.42 19.44
C SER A 65 1.14 1.98 19.19
N VAL A 66 0.92 1.59 17.93
CA VAL A 66 0.34 0.29 17.55
C VAL A 66 1.40 -0.81 17.47
N THR A 67 2.65 -0.47 17.15
CA THR A 67 3.73 -1.43 16.93
C THR A 67 4.97 -1.06 17.72
N LEU A 68 5.73 -2.08 18.14
CA LEU A 68 7.02 -1.90 18.80
C LEU A 68 8.18 -1.80 17.79
N HIS A 69 7.89 -2.06 16.51
CA HIS A 69 8.87 -2.10 15.44
C HIS A 69 9.00 -0.74 14.74
N PRO A 70 10.14 -0.48 14.06
CA PRO A 70 10.34 0.78 13.37
C PRO A 70 9.27 1.05 12.30
N VAL A 71 8.74 2.27 12.30
CA VAL A 71 7.80 2.76 11.29
C VAL A 71 8.44 3.93 10.54
N TYR A 72 8.45 3.83 9.22
CA TYR A 72 8.92 4.87 8.31
C TYR A 72 7.72 5.51 7.62
N PHE A 73 7.70 6.84 7.56
CA PHE A 73 6.70 7.61 6.84
C PHE A 73 7.35 8.20 5.60
N GLY A 74 6.77 7.91 4.43
CA GLY A 74 7.19 8.45 3.15
C GLY A 74 6.05 9.23 2.50
N GLN A 75 6.41 10.28 1.76
CA GLN A 75 5.50 10.94 0.84
C GLN A 75 5.77 10.39 -0.56
N ALA A 76 4.76 9.81 -1.19
CA ALA A 76 4.87 9.36 -2.57
C ALA A 76 4.80 10.59 -3.50
N PRO A 77 5.80 10.82 -4.38
CA PRO A 77 5.71 11.90 -5.35
C PRO A 77 4.58 11.59 -6.35
N ALA A 78 3.58 12.47 -6.40
CA ALA A 78 2.45 12.33 -7.33
C ALA A 78 2.92 12.30 -8.80
N GLU A 79 4.08 12.88 -9.10
CA GLU A 79 4.64 13.04 -10.45
C GLU A 79 4.96 11.72 -11.17
N GLU A 80 5.25 10.63 -10.44
CA GLU A 80 5.53 9.31 -11.02
C GLU A 80 4.26 8.48 -11.25
N TRP A 81 3.15 8.93 -10.66
CA TRP A 81 1.84 8.26 -10.67
C TRP A 81 0.83 8.92 -11.61
N HIS A 82 1.16 10.07 -12.22
CA HIS A 82 0.35 10.65 -13.28
C HIS A 82 0.48 9.83 -14.56
N GLU A 83 -0.67 9.56 -15.19
CA GLU A 83 -0.69 9.00 -16.53
C GLU A 83 0.24 9.81 -17.44
N PRO A 84 1.22 9.17 -18.09
CA PRO A 84 2.20 9.91 -18.85
C PRO A 84 1.52 10.64 -20.01
N ASN A 85 2.01 11.85 -20.32
CA ASN A 85 1.41 12.83 -21.25
C ASN A 85 1.10 12.33 -22.68
N TRP A 86 1.48 11.09 -23.02
CA TRP A 86 1.19 10.45 -24.30
C TRP A 86 -0.13 9.66 -24.31
N ILE A 87 -0.83 9.57 -23.18
CA ILE A 87 -2.16 8.95 -23.10
C ILE A 87 -3.23 10.01 -23.42
N ASP A 88 -4.01 9.76 -24.47
CA ASP A 88 -5.12 10.61 -24.87
C ASP A 88 -6.34 10.34 -23.97
N MET A 89 -6.46 11.13 -22.90
CA MET A 89 -7.50 11.00 -21.88
C MET A 89 -8.92 11.01 -22.48
N LYS A 90 -9.14 11.68 -23.62
CA LYS A 90 -10.44 11.67 -24.33
C LYS A 90 -10.79 10.29 -24.91
N ARG A 91 -9.78 9.53 -25.34
CA ARG A 91 -9.98 8.17 -25.84
C ARG A 91 -10.26 7.22 -24.68
N ALA A 92 -9.55 7.38 -23.56
CA ALA A 92 -9.79 6.60 -22.34
C ALA A 92 -11.21 6.83 -21.78
N GLU A 93 -11.69 8.07 -21.76
CA GLU A 93 -13.06 8.40 -21.35
C GLU A 93 -14.11 7.78 -22.29
N ALA A 94 -13.90 7.86 -23.61
CA ALA A 94 -14.83 7.29 -24.59
C ALA A 94 -14.89 5.76 -24.50
N GLU A 95 -13.77 5.09 -24.26
CA GLU A 95 -13.70 3.65 -24.04
C GLU A 95 -14.34 3.25 -22.70
N ALA A 96 -14.13 4.02 -21.63
CA ALA A 96 -14.78 3.80 -20.34
C ALA A 96 -16.32 3.92 -20.43
N ILE A 97 -16.84 4.91 -21.17
CA ILE A 97 -18.28 5.05 -21.42
C ILE A 97 -18.82 3.85 -22.20
N LYS A 98 -18.06 3.36 -23.19
CA LYS A 98 -18.42 2.18 -23.98
C LYS A 98 -18.44 0.91 -23.12
N MET A 99 -17.45 0.74 -22.25
CA MET A 99 -17.37 -0.39 -21.31
C MET A 99 -18.48 -0.36 -20.26
N TYR A 100 -18.87 0.83 -19.79
CA TYR A 100 -20.00 0.99 -18.87
C TYR A 100 -21.34 0.60 -19.52
N ALA A 101 -21.50 0.89 -20.81
CA ALA A 101 -22.67 0.50 -21.58
C ALA A 101 -22.73 -1.03 -21.86
N ASP A 102 -21.58 -1.70 -21.91
CA ASP A 102 -21.46 -3.14 -22.16
C ASP A 102 -21.64 -4.00 -20.88
N GLU A 103 -22.09 -3.43 -19.74
CA GLU A 103 -22.33 -4.10 -18.45
C GLU A 103 -21.15 -4.95 -17.93
N VAL A 104 -19.92 -4.69 -18.40
CA VAL A 104 -18.70 -5.30 -17.85
C VAL A 104 -18.38 -4.58 -16.54
N TYR A 105 -19.15 -4.92 -15.52
CA TYR A 105 -19.00 -4.42 -14.16
C TYR A 105 -17.71 -4.99 -13.59
N HIS A 106 -16.63 -4.19 -13.54
CA HIS A 106 -15.62 -4.23 -12.45
C HIS A 106 -14.43 -3.25 -12.58
N ASP A 107 -14.35 -2.34 -13.57
CA ASP A 107 -13.12 -1.53 -13.74
C ASP A 107 -13.32 -0.03 -14.02
N THR A 108 -14.53 0.51 -13.93
CA THR A 108 -14.79 1.93 -14.27
C THR A 108 -14.58 2.91 -13.13
N MET A 109 -13.95 2.52 -12.01
CA MET A 109 -13.51 3.48 -11.01
C MET A 109 -12.06 3.84 -11.32
N LEU A 110 -11.88 5.00 -11.96
CA LEU A 110 -10.58 5.66 -12.18
C LEU A 110 -9.67 5.77 -10.94
N PRO A 111 -10.09 5.64 -9.65
CA PRO A 111 -9.13 5.44 -8.57
C PRO A 111 -8.41 4.08 -8.54
N PHE A 112 -8.81 3.05 -9.30
CA PHE A 112 -8.23 1.70 -9.24
C PHE A 112 -7.07 1.45 -10.21
N SER A 113 -6.88 2.28 -11.24
CA SER A 113 -5.70 2.20 -12.13
C SER A 113 -4.39 2.47 -11.36
N HIS A 114 -4.48 3.20 -10.24
CA HIS A 114 -3.36 3.49 -9.33
C HIS A 114 -2.91 2.31 -8.45
N THR A 115 -3.58 1.16 -8.48
CA THR A 115 -3.22 0.04 -7.57
C THR A 115 -2.52 -1.10 -8.30
N ILE A 116 -2.47 -1.11 -9.64
CA ILE A 116 -2.02 -2.26 -10.44
C ILE A 116 -0.56 -2.14 -10.91
N HIS A 117 0.12 -1.03 -10.63
CA HIS A 117 1.55 -0.87 -10.92
C HIS A 117 2.41 -1.18 -9.67
N CYS A 118 2.38 -2.43 -9.21
CA CYS A 118 3.25 -2.99 -8.18
C CYS A 118 3.78 -4.36 -8.61
#